data_AF-A0A0M4GBB8-F1
#
_entry.id   AF-A0A0M4GBB8-F1
#
_cell.length_a   1.000
_cell.length_b   1.000
_cell.length_c   1.000
_cell.angle_alpha   90.00
_cell.angle_beta   90.00
_cell.angle_gamma   90.00
#
_symmetry.space_group_name_H-M   'P 1'
#
loop_
_entity.id
_entity.type
_entity.pdbx_description
1 polymer ?
#
loop_
_entity_poly.entity_id
_entity_poly.type
_entity_poly.pdbx_seq_one_letter_code
_entity_poly.pdbx_strand_id
1 'polypeptide(L)'
;MQTRRSLELNGIELPGNLRGRSIHIKVIPTVCNLKNMLIKLEEVNGDYSQLKQWEKRSYKAYQIEKIKPALLKASPLERKLLIKQHILNEDPNDLGASCIDIYLVAYVAETFGPGKERFFRYIKESGISDEANTAQAIWQVGKGDGVYLDLLHDDGPIKDWEFFRRWIQGLN
;
A
#
# COMPACT_ATOMS: atom_id res chain seq x y z
N MET A 1 28.15 -18.80 19.53
CA MET A 1 26.98 -17.97 19.87
C MET A 1 27.00 -16.75 18.94
N GLN A 2 26.52 -16.94 17.71
CA GLN A 2 26.48 -15.90 16.68
C GLN A 2 25.03 -15.50 16.44
N THR A 3 24.87 -14.29 15.90
CA THR A 3 23.66 -13.71 15.28
C THR A 3 22.80 -12.79 16.15
N ARG A 4 23.35 -11.62 16.46
CA ARG A 4 22.59 -10.36 16.66
C ARG A 4 23.21 -9.25 15.81
N ARG A 5 23.35 -9.47 14.50
CA ARG A 5 24.05 -8.49 13.63
C ARG A 5 23.40 -8.26 12.27
N SER A 6 22.08 -8.36 12.19
CA SER A 6 21.35 -8.12 10.93
C SER A 6 20.00 -7.39 11.08
N LEU A 7 19.68 -6.77 12.22
CA LEU A 7 18.42 -6.03 12.41
C LEU A 7 18.57 -4.50 12.53
N GLU A 8 19.79 -3.97 12.57
CA GLU A 8 20.01 -2.51 12.61
C GLU A 8 20.40 -1.98 11.23
N LEU A 9 19.50 -2.11 10.24
CA LEU A 9 19.69 -1.34 9.00
C LEU A 9 18.91 -0.04 8.97
N ASN A 10 17.92 0.20 9.84
CA ASN A 10 17.22 1.50 9.88
C ASN A 10 16.60 1.94 11.22
N GLY A 11 16.69 1.14 12.30
CA GLY A 11 16.26 1.54 13.66
C GLY A 11 14.77 1.91 13.81
N ILE A 12 13.92 1.57 12.83
CA ILE A 12 12.49 1.89 12.82
C ILE A 12 11.71 0.59 12.93
N GLU A 13 10.93 0.48 14.00
CA GLU A 13 9.86 -0.51 14.10
C GLU A 13 8.62 0.07 13.43
N LEU A 14 7.96 -0.71 12.57
CA LEU A 14 6.68 -0.32 11.99
C LEU A 14 5.60 -0.44 13.07
N PRO A 15 4.93 0.64 13.49
CA PRO A 15 3.84 0.52 14.44
C PRO A 15 2.62 -0.16 13.81
N GLY A 16 1.85 -0.89 14.63
CA GLY A 16 0.53 -1.43 14.25
C GLY A 16 -0.56 -0.36 14.10
N ASN A 17 -0.21 0.91 14.32
CA ASN A 17 -1.05 2.06 14.12
C ASN A 17 -0.28 3.14 13.33
N LEU A 18 -0.79 3.51 12.17
CA LEU A 18 -0.21 4.50 11.28
C LEU A 18 -0.91 5.86 11.51
N ARG A 19 -0.28 6.74 12.30
CA ARG A 19 -0.75 8.10 12.62
C ARG A 19 -2.22 8.16 13.08
N GLY A 20 -2.62 7.26 13.96
CA GLY A 20 -3.98 7.14 14.48
C GLY A 20 -4.79 6.01 13.83
N ARG A 21 -4.43 5.57 12.62
CA ARG A 21 -5.15 4.49 11.91
C ARG A 21 -4.61 3.11 12.28
N SER A 22 -5.47 2.25 12.82
CA SER A 22 -5.13 0.83 12.98
C SER A 22 -5.01 0.12 11.63
N ILE A 23 -3.99 -0.73 11.49
CA ILE A 23 -3.79 -1.58 10.29
C ILE A 23 -4.71 -2.81 10.28
N HIS A 24 -5.48 -3.05 11.34
CA HIS A 24 -6.37 -4.21 11.51
C HIS A 24 -7.83 -3.92 11.18
N ILE A 25 -8.19 -2.66 10.93
CA ILE A 25 -9.58 -2.23 10.72
C ILE A 25 -9.85 -1.78 9.28
N LYS A 26 -11.09 -1.99 8.81
CA LYS A 26 -11.59 -1.55 7.48
C LYS A 26 -10.82 -2.13 6.29
N VAL A 27 -10.48 -3.42 6.34
CA VAL A 27 -9.86 -4.10 5.20
C VAL A 27 -10.96 -4.61 4.27
N ILE A 28 -11.16 -3.94 3.13
CA ILE A 28 -12.16 -4.35 2.13
C ILE A 28 -11.42 -5.06 0.99
N PRO A 29 -11.62 -6.37 0.79
CA PRO A 29 -10.97 -7.09 -0.30
C PRO A 29 -11.41 -6.50 -1.64
N THR A 30 -10.45 -5.91 -2.34
CA THR A 30 -10.59 -5.50 -3.73
C THR A 30 -9.45 -6.12 -4.51
N VAL A 31 -9.68 -6.49 -5.77
CA VAL A 31 -8.67 -7.14 -6.62
C VAL A 31 -8.08 -6.19 -7.67
N CYS A 32 -8.51 -4.92 -7.66
CA CYS A 32 -7.99 -3.91 -8.58
C CYS A 32 -6.83 -3.16 -7.95
N ASN A 33 -5.65 -3.35 -8.53
CA ASN A 33 -4.42 -2.66 -8.13
C ASN A 33 -4.35 -1.25 -8.76
N LEU A 34 -3.55 -0.39 -8.15
CA LEU A 34 -3.32 1.01 -8.52
C LEU A 34 -2.89 1.14 -9.98
N LYS A 35 -1.97 0.29 -10.45
CA LYS A 35 -1.46 0.31 -11.83
C LYS A 35 -2.59 0.17 -12.86
N ASN A 36 -3.45 -0.82 -12.68
CA ASN A 36 -4.54 -1.08 -13.61
C ASN A 36 -5.57 0.07 -13.60
N MET A 37 -5.85 0.64 -12.43
CA MET A 37 -6.72 1.81 -12.32
C MET A 37 -6.14 3.02 -13.06
N LEU A 38 -4.83 3.29 -12.94
CA LEU A 38 -4.17 4.40 -13.64
C LEU A 38 -4.16 4.21 -15.16
N ILE A 39 -3.88 3.00 -15.65
CA ILE A 39 -3.96 2.68 -17.09
C ILE A 39 -5.37 2.98 -17.59
N LYS A 40 -6.40 2.49 -16.88
CA LYS A 40 -7.78 2.74 -17.27
C LYS A 40 -8.14 4.22 -17.23
N LEU A 41 -7.69 4.95 -16.21
CA LEU A 41 -7.92 6.39 -16.07
C LEU A 41 -7.34 7.17 -17.26
N GLU A 42 -6.16 6.78 -17.74
CA GLU A 42 -5.54 7.35 -18.94
C GLU A 42 -6.32 7.02 -20.21
N GLU A 43 -6.71 5.75 -20.41
CA GLU A 43 -7.51 5.32 -21.56
C GLU A 43 -8.83 6.09 -21.71
N VAL A 44 -9.44 6.50 -20.59
CA VAL A 44 -10.69 7.26 -20.57
C VAL A 44 -10.47 8.76 -20.39
N ASN A 45 -9.25 9.25 -20.61
CA ASN A 45 -8.86 10.67 -20.52
C ASN A 45 -9.27 11.34 -19.19
N GLY A 46 -9.17 10.61 -18.08
CA GLY A 46 -9.51 11.11 -16.75
C GLY A 46 -10.99 11.09 -16.41
N ASP A 47 -11.85 10.55 -17.27
CA ASP A 47 -13.29 10.46 -17.02
C ASP A 47 -13.60 9.36 -15.98
N TYR A 48 -13.75 9.79 -14.72
CA TYR A 48 -14.11 8.94 -13.59
C TYR A 48 -15.42 8.16 -13.82
N SER A 49 -16.37 8.70 -14.60
CA SER A 49 -17.67 8.03 -14.81
C SER A 49 -17.51 6.72 -15.57
N GLN A 50 -16.51 6.63 -16.45
CA GLN A 50 -16.18 5.47 -17.29
C GLN A 50 -15.38 4.39 -16.55
N LEU A 51 -14.92 4.65 -15.33
CA LEU A 51 -14.28 3.62 -14.51
C LEU A 51 -15.30 2.60 -14.01
N LYS A 52 -14.92 1.32 -14.00
CA LYS A 52 -15.67 0.23 -13.39
C LYS A 52 -15.66 0.36 -11.88
N GLN A 53 -16.59 -0.30 -11.20
CA GLN A 53 -16.74 -0.13 -9.75
C GLN A 53 -15.49 -0.50 -8.94
N TRP A 54 -14.69 -1.47 -9.37
CA TRP A 54 -13.44 -1.83 -8.70
C TRP A 54 -12.31 -0.81 -8.96
N GLU A 55 -12.23 -0.23 -10.16
CA GLU A 55 -11.31 0.87 -10.46
C GLU A 55 -11.68 2.11 -9.64
N LYS A 56 -12.98 2.43 -9.54
CA LYS A 56 -13.49 3.52 -8.69
C LYS A 56 -13.11 3.34 -7.21
N ARG A 57 -13.05 2.09 -6.73
CA ARG A 57 -12.60 1.79 -5.36
C ARG A 57 -11.12 2.09 -5.17
N SER A 58 -10.26 1.64 -6.09
CA SER A 58 -8.83 1.99 -6.08
C SER A 58 -8.62 3.51 -6.22
N TYR A 59 -9.32 4.16 -7.16
CA TYR A 59 -9.30 5.61 -7.35
C TYR A 59 -9.60 6.39 -6.07
N LYS A 60 -10.64 5.99 -5.33
CA LYS A 60 -11.00 6.60 -4.04
C LYS A 60 -9.98 6.26 -2.95
N ALA A 61 -9.46 5.03 -2.93
CA ALA A 61 -8.52 4.61 -1.91
C ALA A 61 -7.23 5.44 -1.90
N TYR A 62 -6.81 5.92 -3.06
CA TYR A 62 -5.65 6.79 -3.22
C TYR A 62 -6.02 8.27 -3.39
N GLN A 63 -7.29 8.64 -3.15
CA GLN A 63 -7.80 10.02 -3.31
C GLN A 63 -7.38 10.70 -4.64
N ILE A 64 -7.34 9.91 -5.72
CA ILE A 64 -6.74 10.30 -7.01
C ILE A 64 -7.34 11.58 -7.59
N GLU A 65 -8.60 11.90 -7.28
CA GLU A 65 -9.23 13.16 -7.70
C GLU A 65 -8.38 14.38 -7.36
N LYS A 66 -7.72 14.39 -6.19
CA LYS A 66 -6.89 15.50 -5.72
C LYS A 66 -5.66 15.75 -6.61
N ILE A 67 -5.15 14.70 -7.25
CA ILE A 67 -3.91 14.75 -8.04
C ILE A 67 -4.11 14.42 -9.53
N LYS A 68 -5.34 14.11 -9.95
CA LYS A 68 -5.68 13.69 -11.32
C LYS A 68 -5.12 14.63 -12.39
N PRO A 69 -5.26 15.98 -12.31
CA PRO A 69 -4.74 16.87 -13.34
C PRO A 69 -3.23 16.76 -13.56
N ALA A 70 -2.47 16.50 -12.48
CA ALA A 70 -1.03 16.30 -12.56
C ALA A 70 -0.70 14.92 -13.13
N LEU A 71 -1.42 13.88 -12.70
CA LEU A 71 -1.21 12.50 -13.18
C LEU A 71 -1.42 12.36 -14.69
N LEU A 72 -2.45 12.99 -15.25
CA LEU A 72 -2.76 12.91 -16.69
C LEU A 72 -1.68 13.55 -17.57
N LYS A 73 -0.88 14.48 -17.02
CA LYS A 73 0.22 15.15 -17.73
C LYS A 73 1.58 14.48 -17.50
N ALA A 74 1.70 13.71 -16.43
CA ALA A 74 2.94 13.10 -16.00
C ALA A 74 3.28 11.86 -16.83
N SER A 75 4.58 11.66 -17.07
CA SER A 75 5.13 10.41 -17.56
C SER A 75 4.93 9.27 -16.54
N PRO A 76 5.06 8.00 -16.94
CA PRO A 76 4.91 6.87 -16.03
C PRO A 76 5.81 6.92 -14.78
N LEU A 77 7.03 7.45 -14.91
CA LEU A 77 7.96 7.61 -13.78
C LEU A 77 7.50 8.73 -12.83
N GLU A 78 7.13 9.89 -13.38
CA GLU A 78 6.62 11.02 -12.61
C GLU A 78 5.32 10.68 -11.89
N ARG A 79 4.45 9.87 -12.49
CA ARG A 79 3.21 9.39 -11.84
C ARG A 79 3.49 8.64 -10.55
N LYS A 80 4.49 7.74 -10.54
CA LYS A 80 4.87 7.03 -9.32
C LYS A 80 5.32 8.00 -8.22
N LEU A 81 6.15 8.98 -8.58
CA LEU A 81 6.65 9.99 -7.65
C LEU A 81 5.52 10.86 -7.09
N LEU A 82 4.61 11.34 -7.95
CA LEU A 82 3.44 12.12 -7.56
C LEU A 82 2.55 11.35 -6.59
N ILE A 83 2.32 10.05 -6.83
CA ILE A 83 1.50 9.21 -5.95
C ILE A 83 2.21 9.00 -4.60
N LYS A 84 3.52 8.71 -4.59
CA LYS A 84 4.26 8.58 -3.33
C LYS A 84 4.18 9.86 -2.51
N GLN A 85 4.45 11.01 -3.13
CA GLN A 85 4.34 12.31 -2.45
C GLN A 85 2.91 12.57 -1.96
N HIS A 86 1.91 12.24 -2.76
CA HIS A 86 0.51 12.37 -2.37
C HIS A 86 0.18 11.52 -1.13
N ILE A 87 0.59 10.24 -1.10
CA ILE A 87 0.36 9.36 0.05
C ILE A 87 0.99 9.92 1.33
N LEU A 88 2.19 10.49 1.25
CA LEU A 88 2.86 11.11 2.40
C LEU A 88 2.11 12.34 2.90
N ASN A 89 1.57 13.15 1.97
CA ASN A 89 0.85 14.38 2.28
C ASN A 89 -0.56 14.17 2.85
N GLU A 90 -1.14 12.98 2.68
CA GLU A 90 -2.49 12.69 3.17
C GLU A 90 -2.48 12.23 4.64
N ASP A 91 -3.63 12.38 5.29
CA ASP A 91 -3.89 11.68 6.55
C ASP A 91 -4.16 10.20 6.25
N PRO A 92 -3.45 9.24 6.87
CA PRO A 92 -3.73 7.82 6.69
C PRO A 92 -5.18 7.43 6.95
N ASN A 93 -5.94 8.18 7.77
CA ASN A 93 -7.37 7.96 8.01
C ASN A 93 -8.23 8.26 6.78
N ASP A 94 -7.78 9.13 5.87
CA ASP A 94 -8.50 9.49 4.65
C ASP A 94 -8.19 8.55 3.48
N LEU A 95 -7.12 7.77 3.57
CA LEU A 95 -6.75 6.77 2.57
C LEU A 95 -7.67 5.54 2.63
N GLY A 96 -7.84 4.82 1.52
CA GLY A 96 -8.61 3.57 1.51
C GLY A 96 -7.77 2.35 1.86
N ALA A 97 -8.45 1.21 2.05
CA ALA A 97 -7.84 -0.07 2.39
C ALA A 97 -6.66 -0.42 1.47
N SER A 98 -6.83 -0.31 0.16
CA SER A 98 -5.80 -0.67 -0.83
C SER A 98 -4.45 0.02 -0.61
N CYS A 99 -4.45 1.29 -0.19
CA CYS A 99 -3.22 2.01 0.11
C CYS A 99 -2.58 1.51 1.41
N ILE A 100 -3.40 1.22 2.42
CA ILE A 100 -2.96 0.72 3.72
C ILE A 100 -2.49 -0.72 3.66
N ASP A 101 -3.01 -1.52 2.72
CA ASP A 101 -2.58 -2.88 2.48
C ASP A 101 -1.08 -2.95 2.12
N ILE A 102 -0.52 -1.91 1.48
CA ILE A 102 0.94 -1.79 1.26
C ILE A 102 1.68 -1.81 2.60
N TYR A 103 1.21 -0.98 3.54
CA TYR A 103 1.80 -0.87 4.86
C TYR A 103 1.65 -2.17 5.66
N LEU A 104 0.48 -2.82 5.58
CA LEU A 104 0.23 -4.10 6.24
C LEU A 104 1.17 -5.20 5.73
N VAL A 105 1.40 -5.28 4.41
CA VAL A 105 2.38 -6.22 3.83
C VAL A 105 3.78 -5.96 4.36
N ALA A 106 4.21 -4.69 4.37
CA ALA A 106 5.52 -4.29 4.88
C ALA A 106 5.68 -4.65 6.37
N TYR A 107 4.69 -4.27 7.19
CA TYR A 107 4.65 -4.56 8.62
C TYR A 107 4.81 -6.05 8.89
N VAL A 108 4.08 -6.90 8.17
CA VAL A 108 4.16 -8.35 8.39
C VAL A 108 5.51 -8.90 7.94
N ALA A 109 6.03 -8.47 6.79
CA ALA A 109 7.31 -8.94 6.27
C ALA A 109 8.46 -8.61 7.23
N GLU A 110 8.50 -7.38 7.75
CA GLU A 110 9.57 -6.92 8.65
C GLU A 110 9.43 -7.48 10.07
N THR A 111 8.21 -7.74 10.53
CA THR A 111 7.96 -8.18 11.93
C THR A 111 7.93 -9.70 12.08
N PHE A 112 7.35 -10.42 11.11
CA PHE A 112 7.09 -11.87 11.20
C PHE A 112 7.79 -12.68 10.09
N GLY A 113 8.48 -12.01 9.18
CA GLY A 113 9.19 -12.59 8.06
C GLY A 113 8.44 -12.47 6.73
N PRO A 114 9.16 -12.49 5.60
CA PRO A 114 8.60 -12.21 4.29
C PRO A 114 7.72 -13.35 3.75
N GLY A 115 7.01 -13.04 2.67
CA GLY A 115 6.32 -14.01 1.85
C GLY A 115 4.84 -14.22 2.21
N LYS A 116 4.14 -14.75 1.21
CA LYS A 116 2.68 -14.93 1.22
C LYS A 116 2.19 -15.79 2.38
N GLU A 117 2.87 -16.89 2.69
CA GLU A 117 2.46 -17.81 3.75
C GLU A 117 2.50 -17.16 5.14
N ARG A 118 3.54 -16.35 5.41
CA ARG A 118 3.66 -15.57 6.64
C ARG A 118 2.55 -14.53 6.73
N PHE A 119 2.30 -13.84 5.63
CA PHE A 119 1.21 -12.89 5.53
C PHE A 119 -0.16 -13.51 5.84
N PHE A 120 -0.48 -14.64 5.21
CA PHE A 120 -1.78 -15.29 5.37
C PHE A 120 -2.00 -15.78 6.81
N ARG A 121 -0.95 -16.33 7.41
CA ARG A 121 -0.96 -16.73 8.80
C ARG A 121 -1.25 -15.53 9.70
N TYR A 122 -0.57 -14.42 9.48
CA TYR A 122 -0.79 -13.20 10.24
C TYR A 122 -2.23 -12.67 10.11
N ILE A 123 -2.79 -12.60 8.90
CA ILE A 123 -4.18 -12.13 8.68
C ILE A 123 -5.18 -12.95 9.52
N LYS A 124 -4.96 -14.27 9.60
CA LYS A 124 -5.80 -15.17 10.42
C LYS A 124 -5.56 -14.98 11.91
N GLU A 125 -4.31 -15.05 12.35
CA GLU A 125 -3.94 -15.00 13.79
C GLU A 125 -4.24 -13.64 14.43
N SER A 126 -4.19 -12.55 13.66
CA SER A 126 -4.52 -11.19 14.13
C SER A 126 -6.03 -10.89 14.12
N GLY A 127 -6.87 -11.82 13.62
CA GLY A 127 -8.32 -11.65 13.57
C GLY A 127 -8.82 -10.67 12.49
N ILE A 128 -7.98 -10.31 11.51
CA ILE A 128 -8.39 -9.46 10.38
C ILE A 128 -9.41 -10.20 9.51
N SER A 129 -9.15 -11.49 9.22
CA SER A 129 -10.08 -12.34 8.47
C SER A 129 -9.69 -13.81 8.57
N ASP A 130 -10.68 -14.69 8.76
CA ASP A 130 -10.51 -16.14 8.63
C ASP A 130 -10.63 -16.65 7.18
N GLU A 131 -11.12 -15.81 6.27
CA GLU A 131 -11.29 -16.15 4.86
C GLU A 131 -9.98 -16.03 4.06
N ALA A 132 -9.52 -17.15 3.49
CA ALA A 132 -8.32 -17.18 2.67
C ALA A 132 -8.38 -16.25 1.44
N ASN A 133 -9.57 -16.06 0.86
CA ASN A 133 -9.78 -15.17 -0.29
C ASN A 133 -9.53 -13.70 0.08
N THR A 134 -9.88 -13.30 1.30
CA THR A 134 -9.61 -11.96 1.81
C THR A 134 -8.11 -11.75 1.99
N ALA A 135 -7.41 -12.69 2.64
CA ALA A 135 -5.95 -12.65 2.77
C ALA A 135 -5.25 -12.58 1.39
N GLN A 136 -5.74 -13.34 0.41
CA GLN A 136 -5.25 -13.32 -0.97
C GLN A 136 -5.45 -11.96 -1.65
N ALA A 137 -6.63 -11.35 -1.51
CA ALA A 137 -6.92 -10.05 -2.12
C ALA A 137 -6.02 -8.95 -1.52
N ILE A 138 -5.90 -8.90 -0.19
CA ILE A 138 -5.05 -7.95 0.52
C ILE A 138 -3.59 -8.11 0.07
N TRP A 139 -3.08 -9.35 0.07
CA TRP A 139 -1.71 -9.62 -0.38
C TRP A 139 -1.50 -9.16 -1.82
N GLN A 140 -2.40 -9.53 -2.74
CA GLN A 140 -2.27 -9.17 -4.15
C GLN A 140 -2.25 -7.65 -4.37
N VAL A 141 -3.11 -6.90 -3.67
CA VAL A 141 -3.18 -5.44 -3.80
C VAL A 141 -2.02 -4.78 -3.07
N GLY A 142 -1.81 -5.04 -1.78
CA GLY A 142 -0.75 -4.41 -1.00
C GLY A 142 0.64 -4.66 -1.58
N LYS A 143 0.98 -5.93 -1.88
CA LYS A 143 2.24 -6.27 -2.55
C LYS A 143 2.27 -5.77 -3.99
N GLY A 144 1.14 -5.79 -4.70
CA GLY A 144 1.05 -5.32 -6.08
C GLY A 144 1.38 -3.83 -6.21
N ASP A 145 0.71 -3.03 -5.39
CA ASP A 145 0.84 -1.57 -5.38
C ASP A 145 2.18 -1.13 -4.78
N GLY A 146 2.63 -1.79 -3.70
CA GLY A 146 3.93 -1.56 -3.11
C GLY A 146 5.09 -1.81 -4.08
N VAL A 147 5.05 -2.91 -4.83
CA VAL A 147 6.05 -3.19 -5.89
C VAL A 147 5.92 -2.18 -7.03
N TYR A 148 4.69 -1.86 -7.46
CA TYR A 148 4.47 -0.89 -8.55
C TYR A 148 5.06 0.48 -8.22
N LEU A 149 4.90 0.96 -6.98
CA LEU A 149 5.42 2.25 -6.49
C LEU A 149 6.90 2.21 -6.09
N ASP A 150 7.60 1.08 -6.30
CA ASP A 150 8.99 0.87 -5.87
C ASP A 150 9.19 1.01 -4.34
N LEU A 151 8.15 0.69 -3.55
CA LEU A 151 8.16 0.73 -2.09
C LEU A 151 8.56 -0.60 -1.45
N LEU A 152 8.20 -1.72 -2.09
CA LEU A 152 8.41 -3.07 -1.60
C LEU A 152 9.21 -3.93 -2.60
N HIS A 153 9.89 -4.94 -2.08
CA HIS A 153 10.37 -6.09 -2.85
C HIS A 153 9.22 -7.06 -3.16
N ASP A 154 9.44 -8.00 -4.08
CA ASP A 154 8.39 -8.90 -4.60
C ASP A 154 7.80 -9.84 -3.54
N ASP A 155 8.52 -10.11 -2.46
CA ASP A 155 8.12 -10.95 -1.34
C ASP A 155 7.66 -10.17 -0.09
N GLY A 156 7.53 -8.85 -0.19
CA GLY A 156 6.96 -7.99 0.85
C GLY A 156 7.92 -7.10 1.66
N PRO A 157 9.22 -7.40 1.83
CA PRO A 157 10.15 -6.51 2.52
C PRO A 157 10.21 -5.09 1.95
N ILE A 158 10.56 -4.14 2.79
CA ILE A 158 10.65 -2.73 2.42
C ILE A 158 11.86 -2.49 1.51
N LYS A 159 11.60 -1.86 0.36
CA LYS A 159 12.60 -1.35 -0.58
C LYS A 159 12.91 0.12 -0.34
N ASP A 160 11.90 0.94 -0.02
CA ASP A 160 12.03 2.40 0.20
C ASP A 160 11.80 2.76 1.67
N TRP A 161 12.81 2.53 2.52
CA TRP A 161 12.73 2.80 3.97
C TRP A 161 12.48 4.26 4.31
N GLU A 162 12.96 5.18 3.48
CA GLU A 162 12.74 6.63 3.69
C GLU A 162 11.26 6.97 3.55
N PHE A 163 10.58 6.41 2.55
CA PHE A 163 9.13 6.57 2.41
C PHE A 163 8.38 6.11 3.66
N PHE A 164 8.66 4.90 4.17
CA PHE A 164 7.95 4.38 5.36
C PHE A 164 8.25 5.19 6.61
N ARG A 165 9.52 5.61 6.81
CA ARG A 165 9.91 6.52 7.90
C ARG A 165 9.07 7.79 7.89
N ARG A 166 9.01 8.46 6.73
CA ARG A 166 8.24 9.69 6.55
C ARG A 166 6.75 9.47 6.73
N TRP A 167 6.22 8.35 6.25
CA TRP A 167 4.81 8.03 6.36
C TRP A 167 4.39 7.83 7.82
N ILE A 168 5.21 7.14 8.61
CA ILE A 168 5.01 6.94 10.05
C ILE A 168 5.08 8.28 10.80
N GLN A 169 6.07 9.11 10.49
CA GLN A 169 6.33 10.37 11.19
C GLN A 169 5.41 11.51 10.74
N GLY A 170 4.72 11.38 9.60
CA GLY A 170 3.94 12.46 9.00
C GLY A 170 4.82 13.59 8.45
N LEU A 171 5.99 13.25 7.90
CA LEU A 171 6.94 14.21 7.35
C LEU A 171 6.82 14.31 5.82
N ASN A 172 6.64 15.54 5.33
CA ASN A 172 6.37 15.88 3.92
C ASN A 172 7.55 16.62 3.27
#